data_AF-A0A5J5GXT5-F1
#
_entry.id   AF-A0A5J5GXT5-F1
#
_cell.length_a   1.000
_cell.length_b   1.000
_cell.length_c   1.000
_cell.angle_alpha   90.00
_cell.angle_beta   90.00
_cell.angle_gamma   90.00
#
_symmetry.space_group_name_H-M   'P 1'
#
loop_
_entity.id
_entity.type
_entity.pdbx_description
1 polymer ?
#
loop_
_entity_poly.entity_id
_entity_poly.type
_entity_poly.pdbx_seq_one_letter_code
_entity_poly.pdbx_strand_id
1 'polypeptide(L)'
;MNIIKATITGNDSLSKRILLDIDNGAKVSEIPTLYPITLDQAKKLSQFKKMLDLMKQNLGEEYYNRLQLLGIKSLPLSSLFRQADWGGIIEILSVVTEETTRDELQLLITALKMKRERIQEFKEEADVTLSELEDTDKSLRAKEKELIRLSKEINGKMSMFNKYPEPFRSFLAEYLGLYEGELVLAKRLNVNWQRSLLKEAIIVYNKMLYMFFIKDLSSFVESLMSRHKRGLEYRWNPDQDIKRITKSTPWEDVPYNGKYRVPTSFSDSLVNSINEVNHKLEEIQNKKLATEHEFKKMKNKIVQSYMEMAETSDYLSTRDIKRHKELQDKALKWLFQRGFIAVTELTLPNGKKVDIFAYNESQIVIFEIKVSQGDLTTDQKWMDYLPYCHEFYLLTPSDLKMTAALKIKEVNCGQYVETANSIKLIRPDERIVKQVNYDDKLKFTAGQLLSRKFIYGY
;
A
#
# COMPACT_ATOMS: atom_id res chain seq x y z
N MET A 1 33.68 55.96 -4.19
CA MET A 1 33.99 54.90 -5.18
C MET A 1 33.25 53.64 -4.77
N ASN A 2 32.27 53.18 -5.54
CA ASN A 2 31.69 51.85 -5.33
C ASN A 2 32.75 50.82 -5.72
N ILE A 3 33.43 50.25 -4.73
CA ILE A 3 34.37 49.14 -4.94
C ILE A 3 33.54 47.97 -5.49
N ILE A 4 33.80 47.60 -6.74
CA ILE A 4 33.18 46.44 -7.38
C ILE A 4 33.59 45.21 -6.58
N LYS A 5 32.62 44.58 -5.89
CA LYS A 5 32.87 43.38 -5.10
C LYS A 5 32.90 42.16 -6.03
N ALA A 6 33.90 41.32 -5.85
CA ALA A 6 34.08 40.11 -6.65
C ALA A 6 32.96 39.10 -6.37
N THR A 7 32.52 38.41 -7.42
CA THR A 7 31.66 37.23 -7.31
C THR A 7 32.53 36.04 -6.92
N ILE A 8 32.03 35.20 -6.01
CA ILE A 8 32.71 33.99 -5.55
C ILE A 8 31.83 32.77 -5.82
N THR A 9 32.45 31.63 -6.10
CA THR A 9 31.78 30.35 -6.36
C THR A 9 32.20 29.27 -5.37
N GLY A 10 33.27 29.46 -4.60
CA GLY A 10 33.83 28.46 -3.69
C GLY A 10 34.88 27.55 -4.33
N ASN A 11 34.91 27.47 -5.66
CA ASN A 11 35.89 26.70 -6.43
C ASN A 11 36.80 27.59 -7.31
N ASP A 12 36.47 28.87 -7.43
CA ASP A 12 37.30 29.86 -8.13
C ASP A 12 38.60 30.17 -7.36
N SER A 13 39.57 30.75 -8.08
CA SER A 13 40.90 31.04 -7.55
C SER A 13 40.90 32.01 -6.35
N LEU A 14 39.96 32.96 -6.30
CA LEU A 14 39.83 33.89 -5.18
C LEU A 14 39.25 33.18 -3.95
N SER A 15 38.20 32.39 -4.13
CA SER A 15 37.62 31.56 -3.06
C SER A 15 38.64 30.59 -2.47
N LYS A 16 39.46 29.92 -3.29
CA LYS A 16 40.51 28.99 -2.82
C LYS A 16 41.54 29.68 -1.92
N ARG A 17 41.98 30.89 -2.26
CA ARG A 17 42.90 31.68 -1.43
C ARG A 17 42.26 32.08 -0.10
N ILE A 18 41.02 32.54 -0.14
CA ILE A 18 40.27 32.90 1.08
C ILE A 18 40.08 31.68 1.99
N LEU A 19 39.77 30.52 1.44
CA LEU A 19 39.64 29.27 2.21
C LEU A 19 40.96 28.87 2.88
N LEU A 20 42.09 29.01 2.18
CA LEU A 20 43.43 28.78 2.75
C LEU A 20 43.75 29.75 3.90
N ASP A 21 43.42 31.03 3.75
CA ASP A 21 43.66 32.01 4.82
C ASP A 21 42.79 31.72 6.06
N ILE A 22 41.55 31.27 5.86
CA ILE A 22 40.68 30.81 6.95
C ILE A 22 41.26 29.55 7.61
N ASP A 23 41.83 28.62 6.84
CA ASP A 23 42.57 27.46 7.39
C ASP A 23 43.79 27.88 8.22
N ASN A 24 44.49 28.93 7.79
CA ASN A 24 45.64 29.50 8.49
C ASN A 24 45.26 30.41 9.69
N GLY A 25 43.97 30.47 10.06
CA GLY A 25 43.48 31.14 11.26
C GLY A 25 42.95 32.56 11.07
N ALA A 26 42.80 33.04 9.83
CA ALA A 26 42.17 34.35 9.58
C ALA A 26 40.70 34.37 10.04
N LYS A 27 40.30 35.44 10.75
CA LYS A 27 38.90 35.56 11.19
C LYS A 27 38.00 35.92 10.02
N VAL A 28 36.84 35.27 9.93
CA VAL A 28 35.83 35.51 8.88
C VAL A 28 35.41 36.99 8.81
N SER A 29 35.41 37.70 9.95
CA SER A 29 35.11 39.14 10.03
C SER A 29 36.16 40.05 9.39
N GLU A 30 37.40 39.58 9.26
CA GLU A 30 38.54 40.33 8.71
C GLU A 30 38.72 40.06 7.21
N ILE A 31 38.09 39.03 6.66
CA ILE A 31 38.18 38.69 5.22
C ILE A 31 37.76 39.87 4.30
N PRO A 32 36.70 40.65 4.58
CA PRO A 32 36.32 41.79 3.73
C PRO A 32 37.33 42.95 3.72
N THR A 33 38.27 43.02 4.68
CA THR A 33 39.34 44.03 4.66
C THR A 33 40.55 43.55 3.86
N LEU A 34 40.73 42.23 3.75
CA LEU A 34 41.82 41.59 3.00
C LEU A 34 41.45 41.32 1.53
N TYR A 35 40.17 41.11 1.25
CA TYR A 35 39.67 40.70 -0.06
C TYR A 35 38.46 41.53 -0.51
N PRO A 36 38.28 41.74 -1.83
CA PRO A 36 37.19 42.55 -2.36
C PRO A 36 35.83 41.80 -2.35
N ILE A 37 35.43 41.23 -1.22
CA ILE A 37 34.18 40.49 -1.04
C ILE A 37 33.36 41.00 0.16
N THR A 38 32.09 40.65 0.20
CA THR A 38 31.20 40.95 1.34
C THR A 38 31.45 40.03 2.53
N LEU A 39 31.05 40.49 3.73
CA LEU A 39 31.02 39.64 4.92
C LEU A 39 30.10 38.42 4.74
N ASP A 40 28.99 38.57 4.02
CA ASP A 40 28.08 37.44 3.71
C ASP A 40 28.76 36.37 2.84
N GLN A 41 29.48 36.80 1.79
CA GLN A 41 30.30 35.91 0.98
C GLN A 41 31.38 35.19 1.80
N ALA A 42 32.05 35.90 2.72
CA ALA A 42 33.03 35.29 3.62
C ALA A 42 32.39 34.26 4.57
N LYS A 43 31.20 34.55 5.12
CA LYS A 43 30.43 33.61 5.95
C LYS A 43 30.02 32.36 5.16
N LYS A 44 29.58 32.52 3.92
CA LYS A 44 29.24 31.41 3.01
C LYS A 44 30.44 30.51 2.72
N LEU A 45 31.61 31.09 2.45
CA LEU A 45 32.86 30.33 2.29
C LEU A 45 33.25 29.58 3.56
N SER A 46 33.15 30.24 4.72
CA SER A 46 33.41 29.58 6.01
C SER A 46 32.45 28.41 6.27
N GLN A 47 31.16 28.57 5.93
CA GLN A 47 30.18 27.49 6.06
C GLN A 47 30.47 26.34 5.09
N PHE A 48 30.81 26.65 3.83
CA PHE A 48 31.21 25.66 2.84
C PHE A 48 32.46 24.88 3.27
N LYS A 49 33.47 25.58 3.82
CA LYS A 49 34.66 24.97 4.41
C LYS A 49 34.31 23.96 5.49
N LYS A 50 33.43 24.32 6.43
CA LYS A 50 32.99 23.40 7.50
C LYS A 50 32.36 22.14 6.92
N MET A 51 31.57 22.26 5.85
CA MET A 51 31.01 21.09 5.15
C MET A 51 32.10 20.24 4.51
N LEU A 52 33.11 20.84 3.87
CA LEU A 52 34.27 20.13 3.32
C LEU A 52 35.08 19.39 4.40
N ASP A 53 35.31 20.01 5.56
CA ASP A 53 36.03 19.40 6.68
C ASP A 53 35.24 18.20 7.24
N LEU A 54 33.92 18.36 7.41
CA LEU A 54 33.01 17.30 7.82
C LEU A 54 32.96 16.14 6.80
N MET A 55 33.00 16.45 5.50
CA MET A 55 33.10 15.43 4.45
C MET A 55 34.38 14.62 4.58
N LYS A 56 35.55 15.26 4.73
CA LYS A 56 36.83 14.55 4.89
C LYS A 56 36.85 13.60 6.07
N GLN A 57 36.14 13.93 7.14
CA GLN A 57 36.10 13.12 8.35
C GLN A 57 35.17 11.91 8.24
N ASN A 58 34.06 12.03 7.51
CA ASN A 58 32.96 11.06 7.55
C ASN A 58 32.71 10.33 6.22
N LEU A 59 33.20 10.86 5.09
CA LEU A 59 32.92 10.35 3.75
C LEU A 59 34.19 10.31 2.88
N GLY A 60 34.21 9.43 1.88
CA GLY A 60 35.38 9.21 1.02
C GLY A 60 35.69 10.36 0.04
N GLU A 61 36.87 10.28 -0.59
CA GLU A 61 37.35 11.32 -1.52
C GLU A 61 36.40 11.61 -2.68
N GLU A 62 35.65 10.60 -3.16
CA GLU A 62 34.70 10.78 -4.25
C GLU A 62 33.66 11.87 -3.92
N TYR A 63 32.95 11.73 -2.80
CA TYR A 63 31.89 12.66 -2.41
C TYR A 63 32.45 14.00 -1.97
N TYR A 64 33.65 14.01 -1.38
CA TYR A 64 34.38 15.25 -1.11
C TYR A 64 34.60 16.05 -2.39
N ASN A 65 35.10 15.40 -3.45
CA ASN A 65 35.34 16.04 -4.75
C ASN A 65 34.03 16.55 -5.37
N ARG A 66 32.94 15.78 -5.28
CA ARG A 66 31.62 16.22 -5.78
C ARG A 66 31.08 17.44 -5.03
N LEU A 67 31.22 17.48 -3.70
CA LEU A 67 30.85 18.66 -2.92
C LEU A 67 31.73 19.86 -3.28
N GLN A 68 33.02 19.63 -3.49
CA GLN A 68 33.98 20.65 -3.89
C GLN A 68 33.64 21.29 -5.25
N LEU A 69 33.22 20.47 -6.23
CA LEU A 69 32.78 20.93 -7.55
C LEU A 69 31.58 21.88 -7.47
N LEU A 70 30.60 21.58 -6.62
CA LEU A 70 29.42 22.44 -6.41
C LEU A 70 29.76 23.80 -5.79
N GLY A 71 30.84 23.89 -5.01
CA GLY A 71 31.22 25.12 -4.34
C GLY A 71 30.15 25.62 -3.38
N ILE A 72 29.97 26.94 -3.29
CA ILE A 72 28.96 27.56 -2.41
C ILE A 72 27.51 27.25 -2.83
N LYS A 73 27.27 26.69 -4.02
CA LYS A 73 25.93 26.23 -4.42
C LYS A 73 25.43 25.11 -3.51
N SER A 74 26.36 24.35 -2.90
CA SER A 74 26.07 23.22 -2.00
C SER A 74 25.47 23.62 -0.64
N LEU A 75 25.50 24.91 -0.28
CA LEU A 75 25.04 25.38 1.04
C LEU A 75 23.62 24.97 1.47
N PRO A 76 22.62 24.75 0.57
CA PRO A 76 21.36 24.15 0.97
C PRO A 76 21.51 22.81 1.70
N LEU A 77 22.54 22.03 1.40
CA LEU A 77 22.82 20.74 2.07
C LEU A 77 23.22 20.90 3.53
N SER A 78 23.56 22.12 3.99
CA SER A 78 24.00 22.37 5.38
C SER A 78 23.02 21.88 6.45
N SER A 79 21.72 21.78 6.15
CA SER A 79 20.73 21.16 7.05
C SER A 79 21.04 19.69 7.31
N LEU A 80 21.40 18.93 6.28
CA LEU A 80 21.74 17.50 6.37
C LEU A 80 23.03 17.29 7.16
N PHE A 81 24.04 18.15 6.97
CA PHE A 81 25.27 18.12 7.76
C PHE A 81 25.01 18.34 9.26
N ARG A 82 24.11 19.28 9.61
CA ARG A 82 23.74 19.52 11.03
C ARG A 82 23.02 18.33 11.65
N GLN A 83 22.27 17.58 10.86
CA GLN A 83 21.56 16.36 11.29
C GLN A 83 22.45 15.12 11.25
N ALA A 84 23.71 15.24 10.81
CA ALA A 84 24.62 14.13 10.54
C ALA A 84 24.01 13.07 9.57
N ASP A 85 23.20 13.54 8.62
CA ASP A 85 22.53 12.68 7.64
C ASP A 85 23.43 12.36 6.44
N TRP A 86 24.44 11.53 6.69
CA TRP A 86 25.43 11.15 5.67
C TRP A 86 24.82 10.36 4.51
N GLY A 87 23.81 9.52 4.80
CA GLY A 87 23.08 8.77 3.77
C GLY A 87 22.36 9.69 2.79
N GLY A 88 21.65 10.70 3.29
CA GLY A 88 21.00 11.71 2.45
C GLY A 88 21.99 12.56 1.67
N ILE A 89 23.14 12.89 2.26
CA ILE A 89 24.22 13.60 1.57
C ILE A 89 24.78 12.75 0.42
N ILE A 90 25.05 11.46 0.65
CA ILE A 90 25.50 10.53 -0.39
C ILE A 90 24.48 10.43 -1.52
N GLU A 91 23.20 10.25 -1.19
CA GLU A 91 22.11 10.11 -2.16
C GLU A 91 22.04 11.32 -3.10
N ILE A 92 22.07 12.53 -2.51
CA ILE A 92 22.05 13.77 -3.31
C ILE A 92 23.35 13.93 -4.09
N LEU A 93 24.52 13.75 -3.47
CA LEU A 93 25.80 13.95 -4.16
C LEU A 93 26.05 12.90 -5.27
N SER A 94 25.37 11.76 -5.23
CA SER A 94 25.48 10.72 -6.27
C SER A 94 24.90 11.16 -7.61
N VAL A 95 24.00 12.15 -7.62
CA VAL A 95 23.26 12.59 -8.82
C VAL A 95 23.58 14.01 -9.28
N VAL A 96 24.30 14.80 -8.46
CA VAL A 96 24.69 16.19 -8.80
C VAL A 96 25.88 16.23 -9.76
N THR A 97 25.94 17.30 -10.55
CA THR A 97 27.06 17.66 -11.45
C THR A 97 27.51 19.09 -11.19
N GLU A 98 28.55 19.56 -11.87
CA GLU A 98 29.05 20.94 -11.72
C GLU A 98 28.04 22.02 -12.18
N GLU A 99 27.17 21.66 -13.12
CA GLU A 99 26.09 22.51 -13.64
C GLU A 99 24.89 22.59 -12.70
N THR A 100 24.78 21.69 -11.72
CA THR A 100 23.64 21.67 -10.80
C THR A 100 23.50 23.03 -10.10
N THR A 101 22.28 23.54 -10.12
CA THR A 101 21.89 24.83 -9.55
C THR A 101 21.48 24.69 -8.08
N ARG A 102 21.40 25.82 -7.39
CA ARG A 102 20.99 25.86 -5.98
C ARG A 102 19.53 25.43 -5.80
N ASP A 103 18.66 25.77 -6.74
CA ASP A 103 17.23 25.46 -6.70
C ASP A 103 16.99 23.97 -6.97
N GLU A 104 17.74 23.39 -7.93
CA GLU A 104 17.76 21.94 -8.16
C GLU A 104 18.22 21.19 -6.89
N LEU A 105 19.25 21.67 -6.19
CA LEU A 105 19.65 21.08 -4.90
C LEU A 105 18.54 21.15 -3.84
N GLN A 106 17.77 22.23 -3.76
CA GLN A 106 16.62 22.32 -2.84
C GLN A 106 15.50 21.36 -3.21
N LEU A 107 15.24 21.18 -4.51
CA LEU A 107 14.31 20.18 -5.01
C LEU A 107 14.77 18.77 -4.62
N LEU A 108 16.06 18.44 -4.76
CA LEU A 108 16.62 17.16 -4.36
C LEU A 108 16.47 16.89 -2.85
N ILE A 109 16.71 17.90 -2.00
CA ILE A 109 16.50 17.79 -0.54
C ILE A 109 15.03 17.55 -0.23
N THR A 110 14.12 18.26 -0.92
CA THR A 110 12.67 18.10 -0.73
C THR A 110 12.22 16.70 -1.18
N ALA A 111 12.69 16.24 -2.34
CA ALA A 111 12.41 14.92 -2.87
C ALA A 111 12.90 13.81 -1.93
N LEU A 112 14.12 13.94 -1.38
CA LEU A 112 14.67 13.03 -0.36
C LEU A 112 13.76 12.98 0.88
N LYS A 113 13.28 14.13 1.34
CA LYS A 113 12.36 14.19 2.49
C LYS A 113 11.04 13.48 2.20
N MET A 114 10.42 13.77 1.05
CA MET A 114 9.17 13.13 0.63
C MET A 114 9.32 11.63 0.41
N LYS A 115 10.47 11.17 -0.11
CA LYS A 115 10.82 9.75 -0.23
C LYS A 115 10.77 9.08 1.14
N ARG A 116 11.44 9.66 2.13
CA ARG A 116 11.50 9.13 3.49
C ARG A 116 10.15 9.13 4.19
N GLU A 117 9.37 10.19 4.04
CA GLU A 117 7.99 10.27 4.56
C GLU A 117 7.13 9.14 4.00
N ARG A 118 7.17 8.92 2.68
CA ARG A 118 6.43 7.83 2.02
C ARG A 118 6.85 6.43 2.50
N ILE A 119 8.16 6.22 2.65
CA ILE A 119 8.71 4.95 3.18
C ILE A 119 8.23 4.73 4.62
N GLN A 120 8.18 5.78 5.43
CA GLN A 120 7.71 5.71 6.81
C GLN A 120 6.21 5.42 6.90
N GLU A 121 5.38 6.12 6.13
CA GLU A 121 3.92 5.89 6.07
C GLU A 121 3.61 4.45 5.66
N PHE A 122 4.29 3.94 4.63
CA PHE A 122 4.15 2.57 4.19
C PHE A 122 4.53 1.56 5.28
N LYS A 123 5.61 1.83 6.03
CA LYS A 123 6.04 0.99 7.15
C LYS A 123 4.97 0.92 8.23
N GLU A 124 4.42 2.06 8.61
CA GLU A 124 3.39 2.16 9.65
C GLU A 124 2.13 1.39 9.24
N GLU A 125 1.66 1.56 8.00
CA GLU A 125 0.49 0.83 7.48
C GLU A 125 0.73 -0.69 7.43
N ALA A 126 1.91 -1.11 7.00
CA ALA A 126 2.31 -2.51 6.96
C ALA A 126 2.37 -3.13 8.37
N ASP A 127 2.94 -2.42 9.35
CA ASP A 127 3.05 -2.87 10.73
C ASP A 127 1.66 -3.05 11.38
N VAL A 128 0.72 -2.12 11.13
CA VAL A 128 -0.67 -2.24 11.59
C VAL A 128 -1.32 -3.50 11.01
N THR A 129 -1.23 -3.68 9.70
CA THR A 129 -1.85 -4.84 9.02
C THR A 129 -1.27 -6.18 9.50
N LEU A 130 0.06 -6.25 9.70
CA LEU A 130 0.70 -7.45 10.23
C LEU A 130 0.26 -7.75 11.66
N SER A 131 0.12 -6.74 12.51
CA SER A 131 -0.38 -6.89 13.88
C SER A 131 -1.81 -7.46 13.90
N GLU A 132 -2.70 -6.97 13.04
CA GLU A 132 -4.07 -7.47 12.95
C GLU A 132 -4.15 -8.96 12.54
N LEU A 133 -3.28 -9.38 11.61
CA LEU A 133 -3.17 -10.78 11.20
C LEU A 133 -2.63 -11.67 12.33
N GLU A 134 -1.64 -11.20 13.09
CA GLU A 134 -1.10 -11.92 14.25
C GLU A 134 -2.14 -12.09 15.37
N ASP A 135 -2.90 -11.04 15.67
CA ASP A 135 -3.99 -11.10 16.66
C ASP A 135 -5.11 -12.05 16.21
N THR A 136 -5.42 -12.07 14.92
CA THR A 136 -6.38 -13.00 14.33
C THR A 136 -5.93 -14.45 14.48
N ASP A 137 -4.68 -14.78 14.13
CA ASP A 137 -4.12 -16.12 14.31
C ASP A 137 -4.14 -16.55 15.79
N LYS A 138 -3.77 -15.65 16.71
CA LYS A 138 -3.80 -15.92 18.15
C LYS A 138 -5.22 -16.25 18.64
N SER A 139 -6.22 -15.50 18.20
CA SER A 139 -7.63 -15.75 18.51
C SER A 139 -8.12 -17.09 17.95
N LEU A 140 -7.76 -17.42 16.70
CA LEU A 140 -8.11 -18.69 16.08
C LEU A 140 -7.48 -19.89 16.81
N ARG A 141 -6.21 -19.79 17.23
CA ARG A 141 -5.53 -20.83 18.02
C ARG A 141 -6.17 -21.04 19.40
N ALA A 142 -6.67 -19.97 20.03
CA ALA A 142 -7.38 -20.09 21.30
C ALA A 142 -8.70 -20.85 21.12
N LYS A 143 -9.48 -20.50 20.10
CA LYS A 143 -10.75 -21.18 19.75
C LYS A 143 -10.54 -22.65 19.38
N GLU A 144 -9.50 -22.96 18.61
CA GLU A 144 -9.13 -24.32 18.25
C GLU A 144 -8.87 -25.19 19.49
N LYS A 145 -8.08 -24.68 20.45
CA LYS A 145 -7.79 -25.39 21.70
C LYS A 145 -9.08 -25.68 22.50
N GLU A 146 -10.01 -24.73 22.55
CA GLU A 146 -11.29 -24.91 23.22
C GLU A 146 -12.14 -26.00 22.56
N LEU A 147 -12.27 -25.97 21.22
CA LEU A 147 -13.02 -26.97 20.47
C LEU A 147 -12.40 -28.37 20.57
N ILE A 148 -11.06 -28.49 20.56
CA ILE A 148 -10.38 -29.76 20.79
C ILE A 148 -10.69 -30.32 22.18
N ARG A 149 -10.73 -29.46 23.21
CA ARG A 149 -11.11 -29.87 24.57
C ARG A 149 -12.54 -30.42 24.60
N LEU A 150 -13.48 -29.69 24.01
CA LEU A 150 -14.89 -30.09 23.91
C LEU A 150 -15.06 -31.41 23.15
N SER A 151 -14.36 -31.58 22.03
CA SER A 151 -14.35 -32.84 21.26
C SER A 151 -13.86 -34.02 22.11
N LYS A 152 -12.80 -33.82 22.90
CA LYS A 152 -12.27 -34.86 23.80
C LYS A 152 -13.27 -35.23 24.90
N GLU A 153 -13.97 -34.26 25.47
CA GLU A 153 -15.00 -34.49 26.49
C GLU A 153 -16.19 -35.28 25.92
N ILE A 154 -16.68 -34.91 24.73
CA ILE A 154 -17.78 -35.60 24.04
C ILE A 154 -17.39 -37.03 23.69
N ASN A 155 -16.21 -37.24 23.10
CA ASN A 155 -15.69 -38.57 22.76
C ASN A 155 -15.50 -39.46 23.99
N GLY A 156 -14.98 -38.89 25.09
CA GLY A 156 -14.86 -39.58 26.37
C GLY A 156 -16.21 -40.10 26.86
N LYS A 157 -17.27 -39.29 26.75
CA LYS A 157 -18.63 -39.72 27.11
C LYS A 157 -19.21 -40.73 26.11
N MET A 158 -19.00 -40.60 24.81
CA MET A 158 -19.44 -41.62 23.83
C MET A 158 -18.81 -42.99 24.06
N SER A 159 -17.56 -43.04 24.56
CA SER A 159 -16.88 -44.30 24.87
C SER A 159 -17.63 -45.16 25.89
N MET A 160 -18.51 -44.55 26.71
CA MET A 160 -19.36 -45.25 27.68
C MET A 160 -20.33 -46.24 27.02
N PHE A 161 -20.65 -46.06 25.73
CA PHE A 161 -21.56 -46.93 24.99
C PHE A 161 -20.84 -48.07 24.26
N ASN A 162 -19.52 -47.99 24.09
CA ASN A 162 -18.75 -49.01 23.38
C ASN A 162 -18.75 -50.37 24.09
N LYS A 163 -19.09 -50.40 25.38
CA LYS A 163 -19.25 -51.63 26.16
C LYS A 163 -20.51 -52.43 25.82
N TYR A 164 -21.44 -51.86 25.04
CA TYR A 164 -22.68 -52.53 24.65
C TYR A 164 -22.59 -53.04 23.20
N PRO A 165 -23.07 -54.26 22.90
CA PRO A 165 -23.10 -54.79 21.54
C PRO A 165 -24.22 -54.16 20.70
N GLU A 166 -24.18 -54.36 19.38
CA GLU A 166 -25.30 -54.03 18.50
C GLU A 166 -26.50 -54.97 18.74
N PRO A 167 -27.76 -54.51 18.58
CA PRO A 167 -28.19 -53.19 18.09
C PRO A 167 -28.28 -52.09 19.18
N PHE A 168 -27.88 -52.39 20.42
CA PHE A 168 -28.09 -51.50 21.57
C PHE A 168 -27.20 -50.26 21.52
N ARG A 169 -25.95 -50.41 21.07
CA ARG A 169 -25.02 -49.30 20.90
C ARG A 169 -25.55 -48.25 19.93
N SER A 170 -25.98 -48.66 18.73
CA SER A 170 -26.59 -47.77 17.75
C SER A 170 -27.86 -47.10 18.31
N PHE A 171 -28.70 -47.85 19.01
CA PHE A 171 -29.90 -47.30 19.66
C PHE A 171 -29.56 -46.21 20.68
N LEU A 172 -28.61 -46.46 21.59
CA LEU A 172 -28.23 -45.48 22.62
C LEU A 172 -27.61 -44.22 22.02
N ALA A 173 -26.77 -44.35 20.99
CA ALA A 173 -26.21 -43.20 20.28
C ALA A 173 -27.27 -42.34 19.58
N GLU A 174 -28.36 -42.97 19.11
CA GLU A 174 -29.44 -42.30 18.39
C GLU A 174 -30.47 -41.64 19.32
N TYR A 175 -30.83 -42.30 20.42
CA TYR A 175 -31.94 -41.88 21.30
C TYR A 175 -31.50 -41.07 22.52
N LEU A 176 -30.21 -41.09 22.87
CA LEU A 176 -29.67 -40.35 24.01
C LEU A 176 -28.93 -39.08 23.57
N GLY A 177 -28.96 -38.08 24.45
CA GLY A 177 -28.20 -36.83 24.34
C GLY A 177 -27.58 -36.44 25.67
N LEU A 178 -26.91 -35.29 25.69
CA LEU A 178 -26.33 -34.70 26.90
C LEU A 178 -26.90 -33.29 27.12
N TYR A 179 -27.26 -32.96 28.36
CA TYR A 179 -27.63 -31.62 28.78
C TYR A 179 -26.94 -31.28 30.11
N GLU A 180 -26.16 -30.19 30.12
CA GLU A 180 -25.34 -29.77 31.28
C GLU A 180 -24.53 -30.91 31.92
N GLY A 181 -24.12 -31.88 31.10
CA GLY A 181 -23.32 -33.02 31.53
C GLY A 181 -24.11 -34.26 31.97
N GLU A 182 -25.43 -34.18 32.11
CA GLU A 182 -26.32 -35.31 32.41
C GLU A 182 -26.89 -35.97 31.15
N LEU A 183 -27.24 -37.25 31.23
CA LEU A 183 -27.88 -38.00 30.15
C LEU A 183 -29.37 -37.68 30.06
N VAL A 184 -29.84 -37.51 28.83
CA VAL A 184 -31.23 -37.12 28.52
C VAL A 184 -31.75 -37.86 27.29
N LEU A 185 -33.07 -37.97 27.15
CA LEU A 185 -33.69 -38.49 25.93
C LEU A 185 -33.70 -37.41 24.84
N ALA A 186 -32.99 -37.67 23.73
CA ALA A 186 -33.00 -36.83 22.54
C ALA A 186 -34.21 -37.15 21.63
N LYS A 187 -34.71 -38.40 21.70
CA LYS A 187 -35.90 -38.87 20.97
C LYS A 187 -36.88 -39.55 21.91
N ARG A 188 -38.17 -39.43 21.61
CA ARG A 188 -39.25 -40.19 22.25
C ARG A 188 -39.00 -41.67 22.08
N LEU A 189 -39.37 -42.46 23.08
CA LEU A 189 -39.32 -43.92 23.02
C LEU A 189 -40.72 -44.45 22.71
N ASN A 190 -40.86 -45.77 22.53
CA ASN A 190 -42.18 -46.40 22.56
C ASN A 190 -42.96 -45.95 23.82
N VAL A 191 -44.21 -45.50 23.65
CA VAL A 191 -44.96 -44.82 24.73
C VAL A 191 -45.17 -45.71 25.96
N ASN A 192 -45.42 -47.00 25.74
CA ASN A 192 -45.65 -47.94 26.84
C ASN A 192 -44.35 -48.21 27.61
N TRP A 193 -43.24 -48.31 26.90
CA TRP A 193 -41.94 -48.45 27.54
C TRP A 193 -41.54 -47.20 28.31
N GLN A 194 -41.72 -46.02 27.72
CA GLN A 194 -41.41 -44.76 28.38
C GLN A 194 -42.22 -44.56 29.67
N ARG A 195 -43.50 -44.95 29.68
CA ARG A 195 -44.34 -44.96 30.89
C ARG A 195 -43.82 -45.92 31.96
N SER A 196 -43.33 -47.10 31.58
CA SER A 196 -42.69 -48.05 32.51
C SER A 196 -41.44 -47.45 33.15
N LEU A 197 -40.56 -46.85 32.33
CA LEU A 197 -39.33 -46.21 32.79
C LEU A 197 -39.59 -45.05 33.76
N LEU A 198 -40.66 -44.28 33.55
CA LEU A 198 -41.09 -43.23 34.48
C LEU A 198 -41.60 -43.80 35.80
N LYS A 199 -42.41 -44.88 35.74
CA LYS A 199 -42.93 -45.55 36.93
C LYS A 199 -41.82 -46.16 37.79
N GLU A 200 -40.78 -46.67 37.14
CA GLU A 200 -39.58 -47.24 37.77
C GLU A 200 -38.54 -46.17 38.17
N ALA A 201 -38.82 -44.88 37.92
CA ALA A 201 -37.90 -43.76 38.17
C ALA A 201 -36.54 -43.85 37.46
N ILE A 202 -36.42 -44.68 36.41
CA ILE A 202 -35.22 -44.81 35.57
C ILE A 202 -35.00 -43.52 34.75
N ILE A 203 -36.11 -42.92 34.30
CA ILE A 203 -36.13 -41.60 33.67
C ILE A 203 -37.01 -40.63 34.48
N VAL A 204 -36.65 -39.35 34.49
CA VAL A 204 -37.36 -38.31 35.21
C VAL A 204 -37.67 -37.15 34.28
N TYR A 205 -38.94 -36.73 34.25
CA TYR A 205 -39.37 -35.57 33.45
C TYR A 205 -39.17 -34.26 34.21
N ASN A 206 -38.42 -33.33 33.62
CA ASN A 206 -38.28 -31.96 34.11
C ASN A 206 -39.29 -31.05 33.39
N LYS A 207 -40.26 -30.52 34.15
CA LYS A 207 -41.33 -29.67 33.63
C LYS A 207 -40.87 -28.29 33.15
N MET A 208 -39.80 -27.74 33.71
CA MET A 208 -39.26 -26.42 33.34
C MET A 208 -38.50 -26.48 32.02
N LEU A 209 -37.76 -27.57 31.80
CA LEU A 209 -36.93 -27.79 30.61
C LEU A 209 -37.65 -28.59 29.52
N TYR A 210 -38.82 -29.17 29.81
CA TYR A 210 -39.56 -30.07 28.93
C TYR A 210 -38.74 -31.29 28.45
N MET A 211 -37.91 -31.85 29.34
CA MET A 211 -36.91 -32.87 29.01
C MET A 211 -36.97 -34.08 29.95
N PHE A 212 -36.57 -35.25 29.44
CA PHE A 212 -36.44 -36.48 30.23
C PHE A 212 -34.97 -36.76 30.53
N PHE A 213 -34.60 -36.74 31.80
CA PHE A 213 -33.27 -37.11 32.30
C PHE A 213 -33.21 -38.61 32.58
N ILE A 214 -32.08 -39.23 32.25
CA ILE A 214 -31.78 -40.62 32.58
C ILE A 214 -31.00 -40.63 33.88
N LYS A 215 -31.63 -41.10 34.95
CA LYS A 215 -31.02 -41.15 36.29
C LYS A 215 -30.26 -42.44 36.53
N ASP A 216 -30.64 -43.52 35.87
CA ASP A 216 -29.94 -44.79 35.90
C ASP A 216 -29.76 -45.37 34.49
N LEU A 217 -28.55 -45.20 33.93
CA LEU A 217 -28.23 -45.73 32.60
C LEU A 217 -28.17 -47.27 32.60
N SER A 218 -27.71 -47.91 33.68
CA SER A 218 -27.56 -49.36 33.74
C SER A 218 -28.95 -50.02 33.65
N SER A 219 -29.87 -49.57 34.51
CA SER A 219 -31.26 -50.05 34.50
C SER A 219 -32.00 -49.72 33.20
N PHE A 220 -31.71 -48.55 32.59
CA PHE A 220 -32.25 -48.19 31.28
C PHE A 220 -31.83 -49.20 30.19
N VAL A 221 -30.54 -49.56 30.13
CA VAL A 221 -30.02 -50.49 29.12
C VAL A 221 -30.48 -51.92 29.40
N GLU A 222 -30.57 -52.34 30.65
CA GLU A 222 -31.14 -53.65 31.02
C GLU A 222 -32.60 -53.78 30.59
N SER A 223 -33.41 -52.73 30.82
CA SER A 223 -34.80 -52.66 30.37
C SER A 223 -34.90 -52.75 28.84
N LEU A 224 -34.03 -52.04 28.11
CA LEU A 224 -33.93 -52.11 26.65
C LEU A 224 -33.60 -53.53 26.16
N MET A 225 -32.56 -54.16 26.73
CA MET A 225 -32.13 -55.52 26.36
C MET A 225 -33.23 -56.55 26.64
N SER A 226 -33.91 -56.45 27.79
CA SER A 226 -35.02 -57.33 28.17
C SER A 226 -36.18 -57.22 27.19
N ARG A 227 -36.57 -56.00 26.79
CA ARG A 227 -37.64 -55.78 25.80
C ARG A 227 -37.27 -56.33 24.43
N HIS A 228 -36.03 -56.09 23.99
CA HIS A 228 -35.53 -56.61 22.72
C HIS A 228 -35.59 -58.13 22.68
N LYS A 229 -35.12 -58.82 23.74
CA LYS A 229 -35.18 -60.28 23.85
C LYS A 229 -36.61 -60.82 23.81
N ARG A 230 -37.58 -60.06 24.32
CA ARG A 230 -39.01 -60.41 24.34
C ARG A 230 -39.74 -60.04 23.05
N GLY A 231 -39.06 -59.50 22.05
CA GLY A 231 -39.67 -59.05 20.79
C GLY A 231 -40.62 -57.85 20.96
N LEU A 232 -40.51 -57.10 22.06
CA LEU A 232 -41.35 -55.95 22.32
C LEU A 232 -40.79 -54.70 21.63
N GLU A 233 -41.67 -53.85 21.09
CA GLU A 233 -41.27 -52.56 20.53
C GLU A 233 -40.65 -51.64 21.59
N TYR A 234 -39.52 -51.00 21.26
CA TYR A 234 -38.82 -50.03 22.09
C TYR A 234 -38.49 -48.72 21.35
N ARG A 235 -38.51 -48.74 20.01
CA ARG A 235 -38.37 -47.55 19.17
C ARG A 235 -39.69 -46.78 19.07
N TRP A 236 -39.59 -45.48 18.80
CA TRP A 236 -40.75 -44.63 18.52
C TRP A 236 -41.45 -45.07 17.23
N ASN A 237 -42.76 -45.30 17.30
CA ASN A 237 -43.60 -45.60 16.14
C ASN A 237 -44.68 -44.52 16.03
N PRO A 238 -44.52 -43.49 15.17
CA PRO A 238 -45.41 -42.34 15.16
C PRO A 238 -46.88 -42.72 14.90
N ASP A 239 -47.15 -43.67 14.02
CA ASP A 239 -48.51 -44.03 13.64
C ASP A 239 -49.31 -44.68 14.78
N GLN A 240 -48.61 -45.37 15.68
CA GLN A 240 -49.21 -46.02 16.85
C GLN A 240 -49.09 -45.16 18.11
N ASP A 241 -47.93 -44.56 18.34
CA ASP A 241 -47.60 -43.87 19.58
C ASP A 241 -48.25 -42.49 19.67
N ILE A 242 -48.41 -41.75 18.55
CA ILE A 242 -49.17 -40.49 18.55
C ILE A 242 -50.62 -40.77 18.94
N LYS A 243 -51.24 -41.81 18.38
CA LYS A 243 -52.61 -42.23 18.74
C LYS A 243 -52.73 -42.63 20.22
N ARG A 244 -51.68 -43.19 20.82
CA ARG A 244 -51.65 -43.54 22.25
C ARG A 244 -51.55 -42.29 23.14
N ILE A 245 -50.81 -41.27 22.72
CA ILE A 245 -50.65 -40.02 23.45
C ILE A 245 -51.92 -39.17 23.32
N THR A 246 -52.44 -38.96 22.11
CA THR A 246 -53.63 -38.11 21.88
C THR A 246 -54.90 -38.64 22.54
N LYS A 247 -54.98 -39.94 22.83
CA LYS A 247 -56.05 -40.52 23.68
C LYS A 247 -56.00 -40.05 25.13
N SER A 248 -54.82 -39.74 25.66
CA SER A 248 -54.62 -39.32 27.06
C SER A 248 -54.46 -37.81 27.20
N THR A 249 -53.82 -37.16 26.22
CA THR A 249 -53.58 -35.71 26.16
C THR A 249 -53.91 -35.17 24.76
N PRO A 250 -55.20 -34.98 24.41
CA PRO A 250 -55.63 -34.51 23.09
C PRO A 250 -55.09 -33.15 22.65
N TRP A 251 -54.66 -32.31 23.60
CA TRP A 251 -54.18 -30.95 23.37
C TRP A 251 -52.66 -30.85 23.14
N GLU A 252 -51.93 -31.97 23.19
CA GLU A 252 -50.47 -31.97 23.06
C GLU A 252 -50.06 -32.14 21.58
N ASP A 253 -49.39 -31.13 21.01
CA ASP A 253 -48.84 -31.16 19.65
C ASP A 253 -47.55 -32.00 19.61
N VAL A 254 -47.66 -33.25 19.15
CA VAL A 254 -46.55 -34.22 19.13
C VAL A 254 -45.92 -34.30 17.73
N PRO A 255 -44.61 -33.99 17.59
CA PRO A 255 -43.92 -34.10 16.31
C PRO A 255 -43.88 -35.53 15.76
N TYR A 256 -44.13 -35.69 14.45
CA TYR A 256 -44.12 -36.99 13.78
C TYR A 256 -42.77 -37.72 13.91
N ASN A 257 -41.66 -36.97 13.83
CA ASN A 257 -40.30 -37.52 13.96
C ASN A 257 -39.92 -37.95 15.39
N GLY A 258 -40.80 -37.74 16.38
CA GLY A 258 -40.58 -38.13 17.77
C GLY A 258 -39.48 -37.35 18.49
N LYS A 259 -38.89 -36.31 17.89
CA LYS A 259 -37.87 -35.48 18.53
C LYS A 259 -38.52 -34.56 19.58
N TYR A 260 -37.86 -34.36 20.70
CA TYR A 260 -38.29 -33.37 21.69
C TYR A 260 -37.98 -31.95 21.21
N ARG A 261 -38.84 -30.97 21.56
CA ARG A 261 -38.52 -29.54 21.42
C ARG A 261 -37.59 -29.19 22.58
N VAL A 262 -36.33 -29.04 22.28
CA VAL A 262 -35.24 -28.79 23.24
C VAL A 262 -34.72 -27.35 23.08
N PRO A 263 -34.15 -26.74 24.12
CA PRO A 263 -33.49 -25.43 24.00
C PRO A 263 -32.44 -25.44 22.88
N THR A 264 -32.15 -24.28 22.27
CA THR A 264 -31.20 -24.11 21.15
C THR A 264 -29.80 -24.67 21.41
N SER A 265 -29.46 -24.95 22.67
CA SER A 265 -28.23 -25.56 23.15
C SER A 265 -28.18 -27.09 23.05
N PHE A 266 -29.18 -27.73 22.43
CA PHE A 266 -29.23 -29.18 22.25
C PHE A 266 -28.70 -29.60 20.88
N SER A 267 -27.62 -30.38 20.86
CA SER A 267 -27.14 -31.05 19.66
C SER A 267 -27.99 -32.30 19.36
N ASP A 268 -28.57 -32.39 18.17
CA ASP A 268 -29.21 -33.61 17.67
C ASP A 268 -28.25 -34.81 17.80
N SER A 269 -28.43 -35.79 18.70
CA SER A 269 -27.51 -36.94 18.89
C SER A 269 -26.03 -36.56 19.17
N LEU A 270 -25.36 -37.34 20.02
CA LEU A 270 -23.91 -37.21 20.23
C LEU A 270 -23.10 -37.25 18.93
N VAL A 271 -23.63 -37.91 17.91
CA VAL A 271 -23.03 -37.99 16.57
C VAL A 271 -23.09 -36.66 15.83
N ASN A 272 -24.15 -35.84 15.96
CA ASN A 272 -24.15 -34.55 15.25
C ASN A 272 -23.39 -33.47 16.01
N SER A 273 -23.29 -33.52 17.35
CA SER A 273 -22.42 -32.61 18.10
C SER A 273 -20.95 -32.81 17.72
N ILE A 274 -20.50 -34.07 17.60
CA ILE A 274 -19.12 -34.34 17.18
C ILE A 274 -18.90 -33.90 15.73
N ASN A 275 -19.88 -34.10 14.84
CA ASN A 275 -19.80 -33.63 13.46
C ASN A 275 -19.76 -32.11 13.36
N GLU A 276 -20.55 -31.39 14.17
CA GLU A 276 -20.55 -29.93 14.21
C GLU A 276 -19.23 -29.37 14.74
N VAL A 277 -18.67 -29.97 15.79
CA VAL A 277 -17.35 -29.59 16.32
C VAL A 277 -16.25 -29.87 15.30
N ASN A 278 -16.28 -31.03 14.62
CA ASN A 278 -15.33 -31.37 13.57
C ASN A 278 -15.42 -30.41 12.38
N HIS A 279 -16.64 -30.06 11.95
CA HIS A 279 -16.85 -29.06 10.89
C HIS A 279 -16.30 -27.68 11.30
N LYS A 280 -16.54 -27.23 12.54
CA LYS A 280 -15.97 -25.98 13.05
C LYS A 280 -14.45 -26.01 13.15
N LEU A 281 -13.86 -27.15 13.51
CA LEU A 281 -12.40 -27.34 13.52
C LEU A 281 -11.83 -27.25 12.11
N GLU A 282 -12.46 -27.89 11.13
CA GLU A 282 -12.08 -27.81 9.71
C GLU A 282 -12.16 -26.36 9.20
N GLU A 283 -13.23 -25.64 9.54
CA GLU A 283 -13.40 -24.23 9.20
C GLU A 283 -12.28 -23.35 9.81
N ILE A 284 -11.92 -23.58 11.07
CA ILE A 284 -10.82 -22.86 11.74
C ILE A 284 -9.48 -23.19 11.11
N GLN A 285 -9.23 -24.47 10.76
CA GLN A 285 -7.98 -24.88 10.09
C GLN A 285 -7.84 -24.20 8.73
N ASN A 286 -8.91 -24.17 7.94
CA ASN A 286 -8.93 -23.47 6.65
C ASN A 286 -8.68 -21.97 6.82
N LYS A 287 -9.28 -21.33 7.84
CA LYS A 287 -9.04 -19.91 8.14
C LYS A 287 -7.59 -19.65 8.54
N LYS A 288 -6.97 -20.50 9.37
CA LYS A 288 -5.55 -20.36 9.76
C LYS A 288 -4.62 -20.47 8.56
N LEU A 289 -4.84 -21.46 7.68
CA LEU A 289 -4.06 -21.62 6.45
C LEU A 289 -4.19 -20.39 5.54
N ALA A 290 -5.41 -19.84 5.41
CA ALA A 290 -5.63 -18.60 4.66
C ALA A 290 -4.91 -17.40 5.29
N THR A 291 -4.99 -17.23 6.61
CA THR A 291 -4.28 -16.17 7.35
C THR A 291 -2.77 -16.29 7.19
N GLU A 292 -2.20 -17.50 7.27
CA GLU A 292 -0.76 -17.74 7.07
C GLU A 292 -0.32 -17.43 5.63
N HIS A 293 -1.12 -17.83 4.64
CA HIS A 293 -0.87 -17.49 3.25
C HIS A 293 -0.88 -15.98 3.00
N GLU A 294 -1.90 -15.29 3.51
CA GLU A 294 -1.99 -13.82 3.40
C GLU A 294 -0.84 -13.13 4.14
N PHE A 295 -0.43 -13.62 5.31
CA PHE A 295 0.74 -13.10 6.04
C PHE A 295 2.02 -13.22 5.22
N LYS A 296 2.28 -14.39 4.59
CA LYS A 296 3.44 -14.61 3.73
C LYS A 296 3.41 -13.74 2.48
N LYS A 297 2.25 -13.67 1.82
CA LYS A 297 2.01 -12.84 0.65
C LYS A 297 2.22 -11.35 0.97
N MET A 298 1.73 -10.89 2.11
CA MET A 298 1.90 -9.52 2.57
C MET A 298 3.37 -9.22 2.85
N LYS A 299 4.12 -10.10 3.54
CA LYS A 299 5.57 -9.95 3.72
C LYS A 299 6.33 -9.84 2.39
N ASN A 300 6.00 -10.69 1.42
CA ASN A 300 6.63 -10.62 0.10
C ASN A 300 6.29 -9.32 -0.63
N LYS A 301 5.03 -8.89 -0.58
CA LYS A 301 4.58 -7.62 -1.18
C LYS A 301 5.26 -6.43 -0.53
N ILE A 302 5.46 -6.46 0.80
CA ILE A 302 6.19 -5.44 1.54
C ILE A 302 7.64 -5.35 1.04
N VAL A 303 8.35 -6.48 0.97
CA VAL A 303 9.74 -6.52 0.48
C VAL A 303 9.84 -6.00 -0.96
N GLN A 304 8.94 -6.46 -1.83
CA GLN A 304 8.89 -6.04 -3.23
C GLN A 304 8.61 -4.54 -3.36
N SER A 305 7.63 -4.02 -2.61
CA SER A 305 7.31 -2.59 -2.60
C SER A 305 8.45 -1.75 -2.05
N TYR A 306 9.18 -2.21 -1.03
CA TYR A 306 10.38 -1.51 -0.55
C TYR A 306 11.48 -1.49 -1.60
N MET A 307 11.73 -2.60 -2.29
CA MET A 307 12.69 -2.64 -3.40
C MET A 307 12.26 -1.71 -4.52
N GLU A 308 10.99 -1.73 -4.91
CA GLU A 308 10.43 -0.81 -5.90
C GLU A 308 10.53 0.65 -5.45
N MET A 309 10.21 0.97 -4.20
CA MET A 309 10.32 2.34 -3.66
C MET A 309 11.78 2.82 -3.55
N ALA A 310 12.72 1.92 -3.31
CA ALA A 310 14.15 2.22 -3.34
C ALA A 310 14.65 2.44 -4.78
N GLU A 311 14.28 1.55 -5.72
CA GLU A 311 14.73 1.58 -7.11
C GLU A 311 14.06 2.70 -7.94
N THR A 312 12.76 2.93 -7.74
CA THR A 312 12.00 3.97 -8.46
C THR A 312 12.30 5.39 -7.96
N SER A 313 12.84 5.53 -6.75
CA SER A 313 13.10 6.84 -6.15
C SER A 313 14.51 7.38 -6.40
N ASP A 314 15.53 6.54 -6.56
CA ASP A 314 16.93 7.00 -6.61
C ASP A 314 17.44 7.38 -8.01
N TYR A 315 16.82 6.87 -9.09
CA TYR A 315 17.33 7.07 -10.45
C TYR A 315 16.38 7.77 -11.40
N LEU A 316 15.05 7.64 -11.24
CA LEU A 316 14.11 8.24 -12.21
C LEU A 316 14.00 9.75 -12.04
N SER A 317 13.71 10.30 -10.86
CA SER A 317 13.43 11.75 -10.74
C SER A 317 14.60 12.65 -11.17
N THR A 318 15.85 12.34 -10.79
CA THR A 318 17.00 13.22 -11.12
C THR A 318 17.52 13.00 -12.55
N ARG A 319 17.55 11.76 -13.03
CA ARG A 319 17.88 11.47 -14.44
C ARG A 319 16.82 12.05 -15.36
N ASP A 320 15.55 11.95 -14.99
CA ASP A 320 14.43 12.50 -15.75
C ASP A 320 14.47 14.03 -15.74
N ILE A 321 14.72 14.68 -14.59
CA ILE A 321 14.91 16.14 -14.54
C ILE A 321 16.08 16.58 -15.45
N LYS A 322 17.23 15.90 -15.36
CA LYS A 322 18.38 16.20 -16.23
C LYS A 322 18.03 15.98 -17.71
N ARG A 323 17.39 14.86 -18.02
CA ARG A 323 17.02 14.47 -19.38
C ARG A 323 15.99 15.42 -19.98
N HIS A 324 15.05 15.89 -19.16
CA HIS A 324 14.04 16.87 -19.53
C HIS A 324 14.72 18.18 -19.92
N LYS A 325 15.64 18.67 -19.08
CA LYS A 325 16.44 19.86 -19.37
C LYS A 325 17.30 19.73 -20.62
N GLU A 326 17.97 18.60 -20.82
CA GLU A 326 18.75 18.32 -22.04
C GLU A 326 17.89 18.37 -23.30
N LEU A 327 16.69 17.78 -23.26
CA LEU A 327 15.71 17.82 -24.34
C LEU A 327 15.16 19.23 -24.57
N GLN A 328 14.90 19.96 -23.49
CA GLN A 328 14.45 21.35 -23.51
C GLN A 328 15.49 22.21 -24.22
N ASP A 329 16.76 22.11 -23.85
CA ASP A 329 17.87 22.85 -24.46
C ASP A 329 18.03 22.53 -25.95
N LYS A 330 17.92 21.25 -26.33
CA LYS A 330 17.96 20.83 -27.74
C LYS A 330 16.81 21.45 -28.54
N ALA A 331 15.61 21.46 -27.97
CA ALA A 331 14.42 22.04 -28.62
C ALA A 331 14.51 23.56 -28.73
N LEU A 332 14.93 24.26 -27.68
CA LEU A 332 15.13 25.71 -27.70
C LEU A 332 16.14 26.13 -28.78
N LYS A 333 17.29 25.42 -28.86
CA LYS A 333 18.29 25.67 -29.91
C LYS A 333 17.72 25.43 -31.31
N TRP A 334 16.96 24.34 -31.49
CA TRP A 334 16.34 24.00 -32.76
C TRP A 334 15.27 25.02 -33.18
N LEU A 335 14.45 25.49 -32.24
CA LEU A 335 13.41 26.50 -32.45
C LEU A 335 14.03 27.85 -32.82
N PHE A 336 15.08 28.27 -32.10
CA PHE A 336 15.79 29.51 -32.38
C PHE A 336 16.38 29.53 -33.79
N GLN A 337 17.00 28.43 -34.23
CA GLN A 337 17.53 28.28 -35.60
C GLN A 337 16.44 28.39 -36.68
N ARG A 338 15.17 28.26 -36.32
CA ARG A 338 14.00 28.35 -37.21
C ARG A 338 13.23 29.66 -37.06
N GLY A 339 13.79 30.65 -36.38
CA GLY A 339 13.19 31.97 -36.23
C GLY A 339 12.05 32.04 -35.22
N PHE A 340 11.97 31.08 -34.28
CA PHE A 340 11.02 31.16 -33.17
C PHE A 340 11.63 31.89 -31.97
N ILE A 341 10.80 32.70 -31.32
CA ILE A 341 11.01 33.16 -29.96
C ILE A 341 10.45 32.08 -29.04
N ALA A 342 11.26 31.54 -28.14
CA ALA A 342 10.87 30.46 -27.24
C ALA A 342 11.08 30.84 -25.77
N VAL A 343 10.13 30.45 -24.93
CA VAL A 343 10.17 30.54 -23.47
C VAL A 343 9.88 29.19 -22.84
N THR A 344 10.52 28.96 -21.71
CA THR A 344 10.25 27.78 -20.86
C THR A 344 9.34 28.16 -19.71
N GLU A 345 8.53 27.21 -19.23
CA GLU A 345 7.68 27.36 -18.04
C GLU A 345 6.64 28.48 -18.14
N LEU A 346 6.03 28.67 -19.31
CA LEU A 346 4.99 29.70 -19.50
C LEU A 346 3.67 29.22 -18.90
N THR A 347 3.08 30.02 -18.01
CA THR A 347 1.74 29.79 -17.50
C THR A 347 0.68 30.24 -18.51
N LEU A 348 -0.16 29.31 -18.97
CA LEU A 348 -1.30 29.54 -19.83
C LEU A 348 -2.51 30.14 -19.06
N PRO A 349 -3.52 30.70 -19.75
CA PRO A 349 -4.73 31.26 -19.12
C PRO A 349 -5.52 30.30 -18.24
N ASN A 350 -5.39 28.99 -18.45
CA ASN A 350 -6.00 27.95 -17.60
C ASN A 350 -5.20 27.67 -16.31
N GLY A 351 -4.13 28.43 -16.03
CA GLY A 351 -3.28 28.27 -14.85
C GLY A 351 -2.23 27.16 -14.96
N LYS A 352 -2.20 26.41 -16.06
CA LYS A 352 -1.21 25.35 -16.28
C LYS A 352 0.06 25.90 -16.91
N LYS A 353 1.19 25.27 -16.64
CA LYS A 353 2.47 25.60 -17.28
C LYS A 353 2.78 24.63 -18.40
N VAL A 354 3.33 25.17 -19.48
CA VAL A 354 3.87 24.37 -20.58
C VAL A 354 5.39 24.36 -20.52
N ASP A 355 5.99 23.23 -20.90
CA ASP A 355 7.45 23.07 -20.87
C ASP A 355 8.14 24.08 -21.79
N ILE A 356 7.69 24.17 -23.04
CA ILE A 356 8.16 25.17 -24.00
C ILE A 356 6.96 25.78 -24.73
N PHE A 357 6.89 27.10 -24.66
CA PHE A 357 6.04 27.90 -25.52
C PHE A 357 6.92 28.64 -26.52
N ALA A 358 6.61 28.52 -27.81
CA ALA A 358 7.34 29.18 -28.87
C ALA A 358 6.39 29.88 -29.83
N TYR A 359 6.82 31.00 -30.40
CA TYR A 359 6.03 31.71 -31.41
C TYR A 359 6.95 32.43 -32.41
N ASN A 360 6.42 32.64 -33.60
CA ASN A 360 6.99 33.54 -34.61
C ASN A 360 5.87 34.45 -35.15
N GLU A 361 6.12 35.14 -36.26
CA GLU A 361 5.13 36.05 -36.86
C GLU A 361 3.84 35.33 -37.29
N SER A 362 3.93 34.05 -37.67
CA SER A 362 2.82 33.33 -38.30
C SER A 362 2.11 32.35 -37.38
N GLN A 363 2.77 31.86 -36.32
CA GLN A 363 2.23 30.77 -35.51
C GLN A 363 2.79 30.71 -34.08
N ILE A 364 2.05 29.97 -33.24
CA ILE A 364 2.39 29.58 -31.87
C ILE A 364 2.52 28.07 -31.85
N VAL A 365 3.60 27.58 -31.27
CA VAL A 365 3.89 26.16 -31.11
C VAL A 365 4.17 25.86 -29.64
N ILE A 366 3.59 24.79 -29.13
CA ILE A 366 3.88 24.29 -27.78
C ILE A 366 4.59 22.94 -27.89
N PHE A 367 5.66 22.77 -27.12
CA PHE A 367 6.29 21.47 -26.90
C PHE A 367 6.07 21.06 -25.45
N GLU A 368 5.62 19.83 -25.27
CA GLU A 368 5.54 19.16 -23.97
C GLU A 368 6.53 17.99 -23.96
N ILE A 369 7.42 17.98 -22.98
CA ILE A 369 8.54 17.06 -22.88
C ILE A 369 8.14 15.92 -21.96
N LYS A 370 8.34 14.69 -22.43
CA LYS A 370 8.10 13.48 -21.64
C LYS A 370 9.31 12.57 -21.74
N VAL A 371 9.96 12.34 -20.60
CA VAL A 371 11.26 11.64 -20.54
C VAL A 371 11.17 10.25 -19.93
N SER A 372 10.04 9.93 -19.29
CA SER A 372 9.76 8.59 -18.76
C SER A 372 8.42 8.03 -19.23
N GLN A 373 8.28 6.71 -19.14
CA GLN A 373 7.00 6.03 -19.38
C GLN A 373 5.93 6.45 -18.37
N GLY A 374 6.33 6.74 -17.12
CA GLY A 374 5.45 7.23 -16.07
C GLY A 374 4.86 8.60 -16.41
N ASP A 375 5.67 9.53 -16.90
CA ASP A 375 5.23 10.85 -17.37
C ASP A 375 4.22 10.71 -18.52
N LEU A 376 4.55 9.85 -19.48
CA LEU A 376 3.68 9.57 -20.62
C LEU A 376 2.38 8.87 -20.22
N THR A 377 2.30 8.12 -19.13
CA THR A 377 1.06 7.40 -18.80
C THR A 377 0.15 8.27 -17.94
N THR A 378 0.74 8.96 -16.95
CA THR A 378 0.01 9.68 -15.91
C THR A 378 -0.49 11.05 -16.38
N ASP A 379 0.28 11.73 -17.24
CA ASP A 379 -0.07 13.10 -17.63
C ASP A 379 -1.10 13.13 -18.77
N GLN A 380 -2.36 13.33 -18.41
CA GLN A 380 -3.47 13.54 -19.34
C GLN A 380 -3.78 15.03 -19.54
N LYS A 381 -3.10 15.93 -18.82
CA LYS A 381 -3.47 17.34 -18.69
C LYS A 381 -2.99 18.20 -19.86
N TRP A 382 -2.05 17.70 -20.66
CA TRP A 382 -1.49 18.40 -21.82
C TRP A 382 -2.52 18.67 -22.93
N MET A 383 -3.61 17.90 -22.98
CA MET A 383 -4.71 18.15 -23.93
C MET A 383 -5.37 19.52 -23.70
N ASP A 384 -5.26 20.07 -22.49
CA ASP A 384 -5.77 21.40 -22.19
C ASP A 384 -4.88 22.52 -22.75
N TYR A 385 -3.72 22.20 -23.33
CA TYR A 385 -2.83 23.17 -23.98
C TYR A 385 -3.22 23.43 -25.45
N LEU A 386 -3.98 22.50 -26.02
CA LEU A 386 -4.33 22.47 -27.44
C LEU A 386 -5.04 23.72 -27.96
N PRO A 387 -5.94 24.39 -27.20
CA PRO A 387 -6.58 25.63 -27.64
C PRO A 387 -5.64 26.84 -27.71
N TYR A 388 -4.42 26.74 -27.15
CA TYR A 388 -3.47 27.85 -26.99
C TYR A 388 -2.29 27.82 -27.97
N CYS A 389 -2.34 26.95 -28.99
CA CYS A 389 -1.30 26.85 -30.01
C CYS A 389 -1.87 26.47 -31.38
N HIS A 390 -1.13 26.84 -32.44
CA HIS A 390 -1.38 26.39 -33.80
C HIS A 390 -0.90 24.95 -33.95
N GLU A 391 0.29 24.64 -33.41
CA GLU A 391 0.86 23.29 -33.41
C GLU A 391 1.29 22.87 -32.00
N PHE A 392 1.12 21.59 -31.69
CA PHE A 392 1.47 20.96 -30.43
C PHE A 392 2.30 19.72 -30.69
N TYR A 393 3.39 19.60 -29.94
CA TYR A 393 4.32 18.49 -30.07
C TYR A 393 4.62 17.84 -28.72
N LEU A 394 4.48 16.51 -28.66
CA LEU A 394 5.20 15.74 -27.65
C LEU A 394 6.66 15.60 -28.07
N LEU A 395 7.57 15.99 -27.19
CA LEU A 395 9.00 15.78 -27.34
C LEU A 395 9.48 14.68 -26.41
N THR A 396 10.10 13.65 -26.99
CA THR A 396 10.47 12.44 -26.25
C THR A 396 11.88 11.94 -26.59
N PRO A 397 12.54 11.25 -25.65
CA PRO A 397 13.66 10.37 -25.94
C PRO A 397 13.33 9.33 -27.03
N SER A 398 14.37 8.83 -27.71
CA SER A 398 14.21 7.89 -28.83
C SER A 398 13.59 6.55 -28.43
N ASP A 399 13.80 6.09 -27.20
CA ASP A 399 13.22 4.89 -26.62
C ASP A 399 11.72 5.01 -26.32
N LEU A 400 11.20 6.22 -26.11
CA LEU A 400 9.77 6.46 -25.85
C LEU A 400 8.95 6.75 -27.12
N LYS A 401 9.58 6.71 -28.30
CA LYS A 401 8.97 7.07 -29.59
C LYS A 401 7.63 6.37 -29.82
N MET A 402 7.55 5.06 -29.58
CA MET A 402 6.35 4.27 -29.86
C MET A 402 5.21 4.58 -28.89
N THR A 403 5.51 4.67 -27.59
CA THR A 403 4.51 5.00 -26.57
C THR A 403 3.88 6.37 -26.83
N ALA A 404 4.70 7.39 -27.09
CA ALA A 404 4.19 8.73 -27.36
C ALA A 404 3.35 8.78 -28.64
N ALA A 405 3.73 8.04 -29.69
CA ALA A 405 2.96 7.95 -30.93
C ALA A 405 1.56 7.37 -30.71
N LEU A 406 1.42 6.37 -29.84
CA LEU A 406 0.11 5.81 -29.47
C LEU A 406 -0.76 6.85 -28.75
N LYS A 407 -0.17 7.64 -27.85
CA LYS A 407 -0.90 8.59 -27.02
C LYS A 407 -1.47 9.79 -27.79
N ILE A 408 -0.73 10.26 -28.80
CA ILE A 408 -1.16 11.41 -29.62
C ILE A 408 -2.02 11.03 -30.81
N LYS A 409 -2.11 9.73 -31.14
CA LYS A 409 -2.78 9.25 -32.37
C LYS A 409 -4.26 9.64 -32.42
N GLU A 410 -4.95 9.57 -31.29
CA GLU A 410 -6.39 9.89 -31.23
C GLU A 410 -6.67 11.40 -31.31
N VAL A 411 -5.70 12.22 -30.93
CA VAL A 411 -5.83 13.69 -30.88
C VAL A 411 -5.15 14.37 -32.07
N ASN A 412 -4.54 13.60 -32.97
CA ASN A 412 -3.83 14.05 -34.17
C ASN A 412 -2.72 15.08 -33.91
N CYS A 413 -2.08 15.04 -32.73
CA CYS A 413 -0.99 15.94 -32.39
C CYS A 413 0.36 15.48 -32.98
N GLY A 414 1.33 16.38 -32.99
CA GLY A 414 2.67 16.12 -33.50
C GLY A 414 3.62 15.47 -32.50
N GLN A 415 4.74 14.94 -33.02
CA GLN A 415 5.80 14.34 -32.23
C GLN A 415 7.19 14.71 -32.75
N TYR A 416 8.04 15.17 -31.83
CA TYR A 416 9.48 15.22 -32.00
C TYR A 416 10.16 14.15 -31.16
N VAL A 417 11.28 13.64 -31.69
CA VAL A 417 12.13 12.69 -31.00
C VAL A 417 13.56 13.21 -30.95
N GLU A 418 14.24 12.91 -29.86
CA GLU A 418 15.64 13.23 -29.68
C GLU A 418 16.55 12.60 -30.75
N THR A 419 17.59 13.33 -31.12
CA THR A 419 18.74 12.83 -31.87
C THR A 419 20.03 13.16 -31.11
N ALA A 420 21.19 12.67 -31.59
CA ALA A 420 22.48 12.90 -30.93
C ALA A 420 22.69 14.38 -30.54
N ASN A 421 22.47 15.31 -31.48
CA ASN A 421 22.77 16.74 -31.30
C ASN A 421 21.55 17.68 -31.40
N SER A 422 20.34 17.18 -31.66
CA SER A 422 19.15 18.00 -31.89
C SER A 422 17.85 17.20 -31.69
N ILE A 423 16.73 17.69 -32.22
CA ILE A 423 15.45 17.00 -32.27
C ILE A 423 15.00 16.80 -33.73
N LYS A 424 14.21 15.74 -33.99
CA LYS A 424 13.69 15.41 -35.32
C LYS A 424 12.18 15.22 -35.28
N LEU A 425 11.48 15.83 -36.23
CA LEU A 425 10.05 15.61 -36.45
C LEU A 425 9.83 14.17 -36.92
N ILE A 426 8.96 13.44 -36.23
CA ILE A 426 8.55 12.08 -36.62
C ILE A 426 7.10 12.07 -37.10
N ARG A 427 6.25 12.92 -36.52
CA ARG A 427 4.83 13.05 -36.87
C ARG A 427 4.44 14.53 -36.85
N PRO A 428 3.87 15.10 -37.93
CA PRO A 428 3.34 16.45 -37.91
C PRO A 428 2.09 16.55 -37.02
N ASP A 429 1.79 17.75 -36.53
CA ASP A 429 0.47 18.05 -35.98
C ASP A 429 -0.53 18.19 -37.12
N GLU A 430 -1.62 17.43 -37.08
CA GLU A 430 -2.66 17.38 -38.12
C GLU A 430 -4.00 17.92 -37.61
N ARG A 431 -4.03 18.56 -36.44
CA ARG A 431 -5.23 19.20 -35.90
C ARG A 431 -5.69 20.36 -36.79
N ILE A 432 -7.01 20.48 -36.96
CA ILE A 432 -7.61 21.63 -37.65
C ILE A 432 -7.82 22.74 -36.62
N VAL A 433 -6.89 23.69 -36.58
CA VAL A 433 -6.96 24.85 -35.68
C VAL A 433 -7.47 26.07 -36.45
N LYS A 434 -8.68 26.53 -36.14
CA LYS A 434 -9.27 27.74 -36.76
C LYS A 434 -8.79 29.03 -36.13
N GLN A 435 -8.58 29.01 -34.81
CA GLN A 435 -8.18 30.16 -34.01
C GLN A 435 -7.45 29.68 -32.76
N VAL A 436 -6.43 30.43 -32.34
CA VAL A 436 -5.74 30.24 -31.07
C VAL A 436 -6.31 31.17 -30.01
N ASN A 437 -6.66 30.61 -28.86
CA ASN A 437 -7.18 31.37 -27.74
C ASN A 437 -6.08 32.25 -27.13
N TYR A 438 -6.37 33.55 -26.96
CA TYR A 438 -5.48 34.53 -26.32
C TYR A 438 -4.13 34.72 -27.03
N ASP A 439 -4.05 34.54 -28.35
CA ASP A 439 -2.81 34.63 -29.15
C ASP A 439 -1.93 35.85 -28.77
N ASP A 440 -2.43 37.07 -28.97
CA ASP A 440 -1.67 38.29 -28.71
C ASP A 440 -1.24 38.42 -27.24
N LYS A 441 -2.13 38.01 -26.32
CA LYS A 441 -1.87 38.05 -24.88
C LYS A 441 -0.78 37.04 -24.49
N LEU A 442 -0.76 35.86 -25.09
CA LEU A 442 0.26 34.85 -24.86
C LEU A 442 1.63 35.31 -25.38
N LYS A 443 1.69 35.86 -26.60
CA LYS A 443 2.92 36.46 -27.16
C LYS A 443 3.45 37.58 -26.27
N PHE A 444 2.58 38.47 -25.80
CA PHE A 444 2.94 39.53 -24.87
C PHE A 444 3.47 38.98 -23.53
N THR A 445 2.81 37.97 -22.96
CA THR A 445 3.23 37.33 -21.71
C THR A 445 4.60 36.63 -21.84
N ALA A 446 4.84 35.96 -22.97
CA ALA A 446 6.13 35.37 -23.29
C ALA A 446 7.23 36.43 -23.39
N GLY A 447 6.98 37.56 -24.05
CA GLY A 447 7.88 38.70 -24.12
C GLY A 447 8.20 39.32 -22.74
N GLN A 448 7.20 39.45 -21.87
CA GLN A 448 7.41 39.89 -20.48
C GLN A 448 8.26 38.89 -19.69
N LEU A 449 8.04 37.58 -19.87
CA LEU A 449 8.80 36.54 -19.18
C LEU A 449 10.28 36.55 -19.58
N LEU A 450 10.57 36.70 -20.89
CA LEU A 450 11.94 36.86 -21.39
C LEU A 450 12.60 38.12 -20.85
N SER A 451 11.88 39.25 -20.90
CA SER A 451 12.38 40.53 -20.39
C SER A 451 12.71 40.42 -18.91
N ARG A 452 11.85 39.75 -18.13
CA ARG A 452 12.10 39.49 -16.71
C ARG A 452 13.34 38.61 -16.50
N LYS A 453 13.49 37.51 -17.25
CA LYS A 453 14.69 36.66 -17.17
C LYS A 453 15.96 37.44 -17.50
N PHE A 454 15.94 38.26 -18.55
CA PHE A 454 17.07 39.08 -18.95
C PHE A 454 17.43 40.17 -17.92
N ILE A 455 16.43 40.87 -17.39
CA ILE A 455 16.64 41.97 -16.41
C ILE A 455 17.09 41.44 -15.05
N TYR A 456 16.50 40.36 -14.58
CA TYR A 456 16.69 39.88 -13.20
C TYR A 456 17.63 38.66 -13.09
N GLY A 457 18.08 38.07 -14.20
CA GLY A 457 19.11 37.03 -14.23
C GLY A 457 18.72 35.70 -13.58
N TYR A 458 17.45 35.28 -13.73
CA TYR A 458 16.96 33.97 -13.27
C TYR A 458 17.34 32.83 -14.20
#